data_AF-A0A7X8I828-F1
#
_entry.id   AF-A0A7X8I828-F1
#
_cell.length_a   1.000
_cell.length_b   1.000
_cell.length_c   1.000
_cell.angle_alpha   90.00
_cell.angle_beta   90.00
_cell.angle_gamma   90.00
#
_symmetry.space_group_name_H-M   'P 1'
#
loop_
_entity.id
_entity.type
_entity.pdbx_description
1 polymer ?
#
loop_
_entity_poly.entity_id
_entity_poly.type
_entity_poly.pdbx_seq_one_letter_code
_entity_poly.pdbx_strand_id
1 'polypeptide(L)'
;MYLFWKQNALGSVSVSAAGLRTYAMRYVAKPFNCDLVTLPAGEEGLFVMLSFPGGSGGAEMKATEESVIKALEKLGFSVRVSWVEAAAESPGLLRRVAGLLGAPILLALAGGAVALLFSAGLKPFLWALLWGAAFYFVSAFLASSKGGRILEKFKGAAGR
;
A
#
# COMPACT_ATOMS: atom_id res chain seq x y z
N MET A 1 -14.07 12.49 -3.22
CA MET A 1 -14.14 13.95 -3.47
C MET A 1 -14.26 14.17 -4.97
N TYR A 2 -15.24 14.98 -5.40
CA TYR A 2 -15.44 15.33 -6.80
C TYR A 2 -14.90 16.75 -7.04
N LEU A 3 -14.11 16.90 -8.09
CA LEU A 3 -13.62 18.17 -8.60
C LEU A 3 -14.65 18.70 -9.60
N PHE A 4 -15.06 19.95 -9.42
CA PHE A 4 -15.96 20.61 -10.35
C PHE A 4 -15.19 20.93 -11.64
N TRP A 5 -15.63 20.42 -12.79
CA TRP A 5 -14.90 20.61 -14.05
C TRP A 5 -15.46 21.79 -14.85
N LYS A 6 -16.76 21.77 -15.18
CA LYS A 6 -17.36 22.78 -16.05
C LYS A 6 -18.83 22.90 -15.76
N GLN A 7 -19.35 24.12 -15.79
CA GLN A 7 -20.78 24.42 -15.73
C GLN A 7 -21.18 25.25 -16.93
N ASN A 8 -22.32 24.91 -17.52
CA ASN A 8 -22.97 25.68 -18.56
C ASN A 8 -24.45 25.86 -18.21
N ALA A 9 -25.20 26.53 -19.08
CA ALA A 9 -26.64 26.73 -18.90
C ALA A 9 -27.45 25.41 -18.84
N LEU A 10 -26.84 24.28 -19.21
CA LEU A 10 -27.48 22.96 -19.26
C LEU A 10 -27.11 22.07 -18.06
N GLY A 11 -26.16 22.48 -17.20
CA GLY A 11 -25.77 21.74 -16.00
C GLY A 11 -24.28 21.82 -15.68
N SER A 12 -23.83 20.96 -14.76
CA SER A 12 -22.44 20.88 -14.32
C SER A 12 -21.86 19.48 -14.47
N VAL A 13 -20.64 19.38 -14.96
CA VAL A 13 -19.85 18.14 -14.97
C VAL A 13 -18.87 18.19 -13.81
N SER A 14 -18.85 17.14 -13.01
CA SER A 14 -17.87 16.94 -11.93
C SER A 14 -17.12 15.64 -12.15
N VAL A 15 -15.84 15.61 -11.79
CA VAL A 15 -14.95 14.47 -12.00
C VAL A 15 -14.40 13.99 -10.68
N SER A 16 -14.34 12.68 -10.49
CA SER A 16 -13.76 12.12 -9.26
C SER A 16 -12.25 12.40 -9.21
N ALA A 17 -11.80 13.12 -8.17
CA ALA A 17 -10.37 13.33 -7.91
C ALA A 17 -9.63 11.99 -7.76
N ALA A 18 -10.26 11.04 -7.06
CA ALA A 18 -9.72 9.70 -6.87
C ALA A 18 -9.63 8.94 -8.19
N GLY A 19 -10.64 9.07 -9.06
CA GLY A 19 -10.63 8.45 -10.39
C GLY A 19 -9.53 9.00 -11.28
N LEU A 20 -9.36 10.33 -11.31
CA LEU A 20 -8.26 10.97 -12.05
C LEU A 20 -6.90 10.56 -11.50
N ARG A 21 -6.75 10.46 -10.17
CA ARG A 21 -5.53 9.95 -9.54
C ARG A 21 -5.24 8.51 -9.97
N THR A 22 -6.23 7.61 -9.93
CA THR A 22 -6.07 6.21 -10.37
C THR A 22 -5.73 6.12 -11.85
N TYR A 23 -6.31 6.99 -12.69
CA TYR A 23 -5.98 7.07 -14.10
C TYR A 23 -4.54 7.56 -14.31
N ALA A 24 -4.15 8.67 -13.68
CA ALA A 24 -2.80 9.23 -13.76
C ALA A 24 -1.73 8.23 -13.29
N MET A 25 -2.00 7.48 -12.20
CA MET A 25 -1.11 6.45 -11.67
C MET A 25 -0.72 5.36 -12.68
N ARG A 26 -1.51 5.14 -13.74
CA ARG A 26 -1.15 4.17 -14.80
C ARG A 26 0.02 4.65 -15.68
N TYR A 27 0.28 5.95 -15.67
CA TYR A 27 1.33 6.61 -16.45
C TYR A 27 2.51 7.05 -15.58
N VAL A 28 2.43 6.83 -14.27
CA VAL A 28 3.52 7.11 -13.33
C VAL A 28 4.45 5.90 -13.28
N ALA A 29 5.72 6.08 -13.65
CA ALA A 29 6.72 5.03 -13.53
C ALA A 29 7.05 4.75 -12.06
N LYS A 30 7.30 3.49 -11.70
CA LYS A 30 7.90 3.19 -10.39
C LYS A 30 9.33 3.73 -10.37
N PRO A 31 9.82 4.32 -9.27
CA PRO A 31 9.26 4.33 -7.92
C PRO A 31 8.40 5.57 -7.56
N PHE A 32 8.02 6.38 -8.54
CA PHE A 32 7.24 7.61 -8.32
C PHE A 32 5.80 7.30 -7.91
N ASN A 33 5.14 8.29 -7.30
CA ASN A 33 3.74 8.20 -6.90
C ASN A 33 2.99 9.47 -7.31
N CYS A 34 1.68 9.36 -7.55
CA CYS A 34 0.79 10.50 -7.65
C CYS A 34 0.02 10.62 -6.34
N ASP A 35 0.30 11.65 -5.55
CA ASP A 35 -0.25 11.80 -4.21
C ASP A 35 -1.57 12.57 -4.21
N LEU A 36 -1.65 13.60 -5.03
CA LEU A 36 -2.80 14.49 -5.07
C LEU A 36 -3.13 14.90 -6.51
N VAL A 37 -4.41 14.92 -6.80
CA VAL A 37 -4.98 15.56 -7.99
C VAL A 37 -6.07 16.50 -7.52
N THR A 38 -5.95 17.78 -7.82
CA THR A 38 -6.90 18.81 -7.38
C THR A 38 -7.11 19.86 -8.45
N LEU A 39 -8.28 20.50 -8.41
CA LEU A 39 -8.61 21.65 -9.24
C LEU A 39 -8.99 22.80 -8.28
N PRO A 40 -8.04 23.71 -7.96
CA PRO A 40 -8.33 24.84 -7.09
C PRO A 40 -9.38 25.76 -7.71
N ALA A 41 -10.24 26.34 -6.87
CA ALA A 41 -11.24 27.30 -7.35
C ALA A 41 -10.54 28.56 -7.90
N GLY A 42 -10.87 28.94 -9.15
CA GLY A 42 -10.29 30.09 -9.82
C GLY A 42 -9.06 29.79 -10.68
N GLU A 43 -8.56 28.56 -10.66
CA GLU A 43 -7.49 28.10 -11.56
C GLU A 43 -8.10 27.39 -12.79
N GLU A 44 -7.52 27.62 -13.97
CA GLU A 44 -7.96 26.98 -15.22
C GLU A 44 -7.30 25.60 -15.45
N GLY A 45 -6.49 25.14 -14.50
CA GLY A 45 -5.65 23.95 -14.65
C GLY A 45 -5.72 22.98 -13.47
N LEU A 46 -5.65 21.69 -13.80
CA LEU A 46 -5.54 20.57 -12.88
C LEU A 46 -4.14 20.53 -12.28
N PHE A 47 -4.06 20.60 -10.95
CA PHE A 47 -2.82 20.45 -10.21
C PHE A 47 -2.61 18.99 -9.84
N VAL A 48 -1.45 18.47 -10.23
CA VAL A 48 -1.03 17.09 -9.96
C VAL A 48 0.24 17.14 -9.14
N MET A 49 0.21 16.54 -7.95
CA MET A 49 1.37 16.37 -7.09
C MET A 49 1.96 14.98 -7.30
N LEU A 50 3.19 14.94 -7.79
CA LEU A 50 3.98 13.72 -7.92
C LEU A 50 5.05 13.69 -6.84
N SER A 51 5.32 12.51 -6.31
CA SER A 51 6.42 12.31 -5.38
C SER A 51 7.48 11.34 -5.88
N PHE A 52 8.71 11.61 -5.45
CA PHE A 52 9.89 10.83 -5.79
C PHE A 52 10.65 10.41 -4.53
N PRO A 53 11.20 9.18 -4.48
CA PRO A 53 12.11 8.81 -3.41
C PRO A 53 13.43 9.59 -3.55
N GLY A 54 14.02 9.99 -2.43
CA GLY A 54 15.31 10.70 -2.41
C GLY A 54 16.38 9.98 -3.24
N GLY A 55 17.11 10.74 -4.06
CA GLY A 55 18.13 10.22 -4.99
C GLY A 55 17.64 9.90 -6.41
N SER A 56 16.40 10.22 -6.76
CA SER A 56 15.86 10.05 -8.12
C SER A 56 16.50 11.02 -9.13
N GLY A 57 16.78 10.54 -10.34
CA GLY A 57 17.39 11.35 -11.41
C GLY A 57 16.38 12.25 -12.13
N GLY A 58 16.76 13.50 -12.40
CA GLY A 58 15.87 14.49 -13.01
C GLY A 58 15.34 14.15 -14.41
N ALA A 59 16.01 13.25 -15.15
CA ALA A 59 15.55 12.79 -16.47
C ALA A 59 14.31 11.88 -16.38
N GLU A 60 14.29 10.95 -15.41
CA GLU A 60 13.15 10.05 -15.18
C GLU A 60 11.93 10.81 -14.65
N MET A 61 12.18 11.83 -13.82
CA MET A 61 11.14 12.75 -13.35
C MET A 61 10.48 13.47 -14.54
N LYS A 62 11.28 14.11 -15.42
CA LYS A 62 10.74 14.80 -16.61
C LYS A 62 9.96 13.87 -17.54
N ALA A 63 10.47 12.67 -17.80
CA ALA A 63 9.77 11.69 -18.65
C ALA A 63 8.42 11.26 -18.05
N THR A 64 8.37 11.09 -16.72
CA THR A 64 7.14 10.76 -16.00
C THR A 64 6.15 11.92 -16.02
N GLU A 65 6.63 13.14 -15.79
CA GLU A 65 5.84 14.37 -15.87
C GLU A 65 5.19 14.54 -17.24
N GLU A 66 5.96 14.44 -18.33
CA GLU A 66 5.42 14.54 -19.68
C GLU A 66 4.37 13.46 -19.99
N SER A 67 4.57 12.24 -19.48
CA SER A 67 3.64 11.14 -19.67
C SER A 67 2.30 11.39 -18.98
N VAL A 68 2.35 11.90 -17.74
CA VAL A 68 1.16 12.26 -16.97
C VAL A 68 0.43 13.45 -17.59
N ILE A 69 1.17 14.49 -17.99
CA ILE A 69 0.62 15.67 -18.66
C ILE A 69 -0.10 15.25 -19.95
N LYS A 70 0.58 14.54 -20.86
CA LYS A 70 -0.04 14.07 -22.12
C LYS A 70 -1.27 13.21 -21.89
N ALA A 71 -1.29 12.38 -20.84
CA ALA A 71 -2.42 11.50 -20.55
C ALA A 71 -3.66 12.29 -20.08
N LEU A 72 -3.45 13.35 -19.29
CA LEU A 72 -4.52 14.17 -18.73
C LEU A 72 -4.96 15.28 -19.68
N GLU A 73 -4.07 15.83 -20.50
CA GLU A 73 -4.42 16.76 -21.59
C GLU A 73 -5.30 16.11 -22.65
N LYS A 74 -5.11 14.81 -22.92
CA LYS A 74 -6.02 14.03 -23.80
C LYS A 74 -7.45 13.98 -23.28
N LEU A 75 -7.66 14.17 -21.98
CA LEU A 75 -8.99 14.26 -21.38
C LEU A 75 -9.56 15.69 -21.44
N GLY A 76 -8.79 16.66 -21.93
CA GLY A 76 -9.19 18.07 -22.06
C GLY A 76 -8.86 18.93 -20.84
N PHE A 77 -7.95 18.49 -19.96
CA PHE A 77 -7.47 19.31 -18.84
C PHE A 77 -6.19 20.06 -19.21
N SER A 78 -6.07 21.32 -18.80
CA SER A 78 -4.77 21.97 -18.65
C SER A 78 -4.12 21.45 -17.38
N VAL A 79 -2.84 21.06 -17.39
CA VAL A 79 -2.22 20.33 -16.27
C VAL A 79 -0.98 21.06 -15.77
N ARG A 80 -0.85 21.17 -14.45
CA ARG A 80 0.37 21.65 -13.78
C ARG A 80 0.88 20.58 -12.83
N VAL A 81 2.13 20.19 -12.99
CA VAL A 81 2.78 19.18 -12.16
C VAL A 81 3.68 19.84 -11.13
N SER A 82 3.59 19.36 -9.89
CA SER A 82 4.49 19.74 -8.80
C SER A 82 5.16 18.49 -8.25
N TRP A 83 6.45 18.59 -8.00
CA TRP A 83 7.26 17.51 -7.43
C TRP A 83 7.50 17.74 -5.95
N VAL A 84 7.27 16.71 -5.16
CA VAL A 84 7.58 16.69 -3.73
C VAL A 84 8.49 15.52 -3.44
N GLU A 85 9.57 15.75 -2.70
CA GLU A 85 10.38 14.63 -2.22
C GLU A 85 9.53 13.82 -1.23
N ALA A 86 9.28 12.55 -1.57
CA ALA A 86 8.71 11.64 -0.60
C ALA A 86 9.75 11.48 0.50
N ALA A 87 9.50 12.11 1.65
CA ALA A 87 10.22 11.78 2.87
C ALA A 87 10.20 10.26 2.95
N ALA A 88 11.38 9.64 2.95
CA ALA A 88 11.48 8.19 2.99
C ALA A 88 10.56 7.74 4.12
N GLU A 89 9.44 7.09 3.79
CA GLU A 89 8.65 6.43 4.81
C GLU A 89 9.60 5.37 5.35
N SER A 90 10.31 5.70 6.44
CA SER A 90 10.89 4.69 7.30
C SER A 90 9.75 3.68 7.47
N PRO A 91 9.96 2.39 7.18
CA PRO A 91 8.92 1.39 7.34
C PRO A 91 8.64 1.32 8.85
N GLY A 92 7.80 2.25 9.30
CA GLY A 92 7.65 2.60 10.68
C GLY A 92 7.00 1.39 11.31
N LEU A 93 7.69 0.83 12.29
CA LEU A 93 7.21 -0.24 13.15
C LEU A 93 5.73 0.00 13.55
N LEU A 94 5.34 1.27 13.72
CA LEU A 94 3.98 1.75 13.94
C LEU A 94 2.94 1.40 12.86
N ARG A 95 3.23 1.45 11.56
CA ARG A 95 2.27 1.09 10.50
C ARG A 95 2.05 -0.42 10.44
N ARG A 96 3.09 -1.22 10.73
CA ARG A 96 2.94 -2.67 10.91
C ARG A 96 2.14 -2.98 12.19
N VAL A 97 2.43 -2.31 13.30
CA VAL A 97 1.69 -2.49 14.56
C VAL A 97 0.22 -2.08 14.42
N ALA A 98 -0.07 -0.98 13.71
CA ALA A 98 -1.44 -0.56 13.42
C ALA A 98 -2.19 -1.58 12.54
N GLY A 99 -1.50 -2.16 11.54
CA GLY A 99 -2.05 -3.28 10.74
C GLY A 99 -2.27 -4.55 11.56
N LEU A 100 -1.41 -4.85 12.53
CA LEU A 100 -1.58 -5.98 13.46
C LEU A 100 -2.75 -5.79 14.43
N LEU A 101 -2.96 -4.57 14.93
CA LEU A 101 -4.10 -4.23 15.79
C LEU A 101 -5.44 -4.28 15.04
N GLY A 102 -5.44 -4.06 13.72
CA GLY A 102 -6.63 -4.18 12.87
C GLY A 102 -7.00 -5.63 12.51
N ALA A 103 -6.18 -6.62 12.86
CA ALA A 103 -6.44 -8.02 12.52
C ALA A 103 -7.21 -8.72 13.66
N PRO A 104 -8.49 -9.07 13.47
CA PRO A 104 -9.33 -9.64 14.54
C PRO A 104 -8.78 -10.96 15.10
N ILE A 105 -8.09 -11.75 14.28
CA ILE A 105 -7.45 -13.01 14.69
C ILE A 105 -6.29 -12.76 15.66
N LEU A 106 -5.50 -11.71 15.44
CA LEU A 106 -4.37 -11.36 16.30
C LEU A 106 -4.85 -10.83 17.66
N LEU A 107 -5.94 -10.06 17.66
CA LEU A 107 -6.59 -9.63 18.90
C LEU A 107 -7.17 -10.81 19.70
N ALA A 108 -7.80 -11.77 19.01
CA ALA A 108 -8.31 -13.00 19.66
C ALA A 108 -7.17 -13.85 20.25
N LEU A 109 -6.04 -13.96 19.54
CA LEU A 109 -4.83 -14.62 20.05
C LEU A 109 -4.25 -13.92 21.27
N ALA A 110 -4.16 -12.59 21.24
CA ALA A 110 -3.68 -11.79 22.37
C ALA A 110 -4.61 -11.92 23.59
N GLY A 111 -5.93 -11.82 23.39
CA GLY A 111 -6.92 -12.02 24.45
C GLY A 111 -6.87 -13.43 25.04
N GLY A 112 -6.75 -14.46 24.19
CA GLY A 112 -6.58 -15.85 24.61
C GLY A 112 -5.30 -16.07 25.41
N ALA A 113 -4.18 -15.45 25.01
CA ALA A 113 -2.92 -15.52 25.71
C ALA A 113 -3.00 -14.89 27.12
N VAL A 114 -3.69 -13.75 27.25
CA VAL A 114 -3.96 -13.11 28.54
C VAL A 114 -4.87 -13.98 29.40
N ALA A 115 -5.97 -14.51 28.86
CA ALA A 115 -6.87 -15.39 29.59
C ALA A 115 -6.18 -16.66 30.09
N LEU A 116 -5.28 -17.24 29.28
CA LEU A 116 -4.51 -18.43 29.65
C LEU A 116 -3.49 -18.14 30.75
N LEU A 117 -2.88 -16.95 30.74
CA LEU A 117 -1.99 -16.49 31.80
C LEU A 117 -2.71 -16.39 33.15
N PHE A 118 -3.94 -15.86 33.16
CA PHE A 118 -4.72 -15.70 34.41
C PHE A 118 -5.41 -16.99 34.88
N SER A 119 -5.85 -17.86 33.97
CA SER A 119 -6.57 -19.09 34.32
C SER A 119 -5.67 -20.27 34.67
N ALA A 120 -4.55 -20.43 33.95
CA ALA A 120 -3.66 -21.58 34.10
C ALA A 120 -2.30 -21.21 34.75
N GLY A 121 -1.97 -19.92 34.78
CA GLY A 121 -0.74 -19.41 35.39
C GLY A 121 0.47 -19.31 34.43
N LEU A 122 1.60 -18.84 34.96
CA LEU A 122 2.79 -18.49 34.16
C LEU A 122 3.47 -19.70 33.48
N LYS A 123 3.48 -20.85 34.16
CA LYS A 123 4.17 -22.06 33.68
C LYS A 123 3.53 -22.65 32.41
N PRO A 124 2.20 -22.86 32.33
CA PRO A 124 1.55 -23.29 31.08
C PRO A 124 1.54 -22.20 30.00
N PHE A 125 1.49 -20.92 30.38
CA PHE A 125 1.65 -19.83 29.42
C PHE A 125 3.00 -19.88 28.69
N LEU A 126 4.10 -20.07 29.43
CA LEU A 126 5.44 -20.20 28.83
C LEU A 126 5.55 -21.43 27.92
N TRP A 127 4.93 -22.55 28.30
CA TRP A 127 4.87 -23.75 27.46
C TRP A 127 4.06 -23.52 26.18
N ALA A 128 2.92 -22.83 26.28
CA ALA A 128 2.12 -22.47 25.11
C ALA A 128 2.86 -21.51 24.17
N LEU A 129 3.61 -20.55 24.72
CA LEU A 129 4.46 -19.64 23.95
C LEU A 129 5.58 -20.39 23.22
N LEU A 130 6.23 -21.35 23.90
CA LEU A 130 7.30 -22.17 23.34
C LEU A 130 6.79 -23.00 22.15
N TRP A 131 5.66 -23.71 22.32
CA TRP A 131 5.06 -24.49 21.25
C TRP A 131 4.54 -23.60 20.12
N GLY A 132 3.93 -22.46 20.43
CA GLY A 132 3.50 -21.49 19.43
C GLY A 132 4.65 -20.97 18.58
N ALA A 133 5.79 -20.64 19.21
CA ALA A 133 7.00 -20.25 18.51
C ALA A 133 7.54 -21.39 17.63
N ALA A 134 7.58 -22.63 18.16
CA ALA A 134 8.02 -23.79 17.38
C ALA A 134 7.14 -24.01 16.13
N PHE A 135 5.81 -23.93 16.26
CA PHE A 135 4.89 -24.03 15.13
C PHE A 135 5.07 -22.90 14.11
N TYR A 136 5.28 -21.67 14.58
CA TYR A 136 5.58 -20.54 13.69
C TYR A 136 6.86 -20.77 12.89
N PHE A 137 7.95 -21.21 13.53
CA PHE A 137 9.20 -21.51 12.81
C PHE A 137 9.04 -22.65 11.81
N VAL A 138 8.31 -23.72 12.16
CA VAL A 138 8.05 -24.84 11.25
C VAL A 138 7.23 -24.38 10.04
N SER A 139 6.14 -23.63 10.25
CA SER A 139 5.29 -23.11 9.18
C SER A 139 6.03 -22.08 8.30
N ALA A 140 6.81 -21.18 8.89
CA ALA A 140 7.63 -20.22 8.15
C ALA A 140 8.74 -20.93 7.35
N PHE A 141 9.32 -22.00 7.89
CA PHE A 141 10.30 -22.83 7.17
C PHE A 141 9.65 -23.56 5.99
N LEU A 142 8.45 -24.12 6.19
CA LEU A 142 7.64 -24.77 5.14
C LEU A 142 7.23 -23.80 4.03
N ALA A 143 6.86 -22.56 4.37
CA ALA A 143 6.50 -21.52 3.42
C ALA A 143 7.71 -20.95 2.64
N SER A 144 8.94 -21.19 3.12
CA SER A 144 10.16 -20.78 2.45
C SER A 144 10.51 -21.73 1.27
N SER A 145 11.23 -21.21 0.27
CA SER A 145 11.58 -21.93 -0.99
C SER A 145 12.43 -23.21 -0.80
N LYS A 146 12.98 -23.41 0.41
CA LYS A 146 13.63 -24.66 0.83
C LYS A 146 12.65 -25.68 1.44
N GLY A 147 11.62 -25.23 2.16
CA GLY A 147 10.61 -26.09 2.79
C GLY A 147 9.60 -26.66 1.80
N GLY A 148 9.16 -25.87 0.80
CA GLY A 148 8.27 -26.34 -0.26
C GLY A 148 8.85 -27.53 -1.05
N ARG A 149 10.17 -27.51 -1.33
CA ARG A 149 10.88 -28.62 -2.00
C ARG A 149 10.98 -29.89 -1.16
N ILE A 150 10.99 -29.79 0.17
CA ILE A 150 11.00 -30.94 1.07
C ILE A 150 9.58 -31.51 1.18
N LEU A 151 8.56 -30.65 1.25
CA LEU A 151 7.17 -31.08 1.28
C LEU A 151 6.76 -31.81 -0.02
N GLU A 152 7.24 -31.36 -1.18
CA GLU A 152 7.05 -32.08 -2.45
C GLU A 152 7.73 -33.46 -2.45
N LYS A 153 8.93 -33.59 -1.87
CA LYS A 153 9.61 -34.90 -1.74
C LYS A 153 8.88 -35.85 -0.79
N PHE A 154 8.32 -35.36 0.31
CA PHE A 154 7.52 -36.19 1.23
C PHE A 154 6.17 -36.59 0.63
N LYS A 155 5.52 -35.69 -0.11
CA LYS A 155 4.27 -36.01 -0.82
C LYS A 155 4.49 -37.03 -1.95
N GLY A 156 5.65 -37.00 -2.61
CA GLY A 156 6.06 -38.02 -3.57
C GLY A 156 6.44 -39.38 -2.96
N ALA A 157 6.86 -39.41 -1.69
CA ALA A 157 7.20 -40.65 -0.97
C ALA A 157 5.99 -41.30 -0.28
N ALA A 158 4.98 -40.52 0.14
CA ALA A 158 3.75 -41.02 0.78
C ALA A 158 2.64 -41.41 -0.23
N GLY A 159 2.88 -41.20 -1.52
CA GLY A 159 1.98 -41.56 -2.62
C GLY A 159 2.37 -42.83 -3.39
N ARG A 160 3.22 -43.68 -2.80
CA ARG A 160 3.51 -45.05 -3.28
C ARG A 160 3.02 -46.06 -2.28
#